data_AF-A0A7W7VAX0-F1
#
_entry.id   AF-A0A7W7VAX0-F1
#
_cell.length_a   1.000
_cell.length_b   1.000
_cell.length_c   1.000
_cell.angle_alpha   90.00
_cell.angle_beta   90.00
_cell.angle_gamma   90.00
#
_symmetry.space_group_name_H-M   'P 1'
#
loop_
_entity.id
_entity.type
_entity.pdbx_description
1 polymer ?
#
loop_
_entity_poly.entity_id
_entity_poly.type
_entity_poly.pdbx_seq_one_letter_code
_entity_poly.pdbx_strand_id
1 'polypeptide(L)'
;MPQILNVAFSRCTVPSQLMRIPLPAPRRPRALGVDGFALCGDIYGALLADAATRPLFTPWEGRDAEQLSRWLCEHPGVGLVCRDGSLAHRQGITDGVPVAVQVSDRFHQG
;
A
#
# COMPACT_ATOMS: atom_id res chain seq x y z
N MET A 1 -8.77 -10.82 -32.93
CA MET A 1 -8.04 -10.38 -31.71
C MET A 1 -6.63 -10.03 -32.12
N PRO A 2 -6.08 -8.86 -31.75
CA PRO A 2 -4.78 -8.46 -32.28
C PRO A 2 -3.68 -9.32 -31.67
N GLN A 3 -3.00 -10.12 -32.49
CA GLN A 3 -1.72 -10.76 -32.16
C GLN A 3 -0.63 -9.69 -32.35
N ILE A 4 -0.33 -8.95 -31.29
CA ILE A 4 0.66 -7.85 -31.34
C ILE A 4 2.10 -8.40 -31.39
N LEU A 5 2.32 -9.67 -31.02
CA LEU A 5 3.62 -10.34 -31.06
C LEU A 5 3.44 -11.77 -31.61
N ASN A 6 4.13 -12.10 -32.70
CA ASN A 6 4.13 -13.43 -33.33
C ASN A 6 5.03 -14.42 -32.56
N VAL A 7 4.91 -14.45 -31.23
CA VAL A 7 5.72 -15.29 -30.33
C VAL A 7 4.78 -15.96 -29.33
N ALA A 8 4.91 -17.28 -29.17
CA ALA A 8 4.16 -18.03 -28.17
C ALA A 8 4.79 -17.84 -26.78
N PHE A 9 3.98 -17.42 -25.80
CA PHE A 9 4.38 -17.32 -24.40
C PHE A 9 3.52 -18.22 -23.53
N SER A 10 4.08 -18.75 -22.45
CA SER A 10 3.29 -19.42 -21.43
C SER A 10 2.58 -18.38 -20.56
N ARG A 11 1.54 -18.80 -19.84
CA ARG A 11 0.84 -17.96 -18.84
C ARG A 11 1.78 -17.37 -17.77
N CYS A 12 2.95 -17.97 -17.58
CA CYS A 12 3.94 -17.54 -16.60
C CYS A 12 4.99 -16.60 -17.18
N THR A 13 5.17 -16.54 -18.51
CA THR A 13 6.28 -15.77 -19.11
C THR A 13 6.15 -14.28 -18.85
N VAL A 14 4.97 -13.68 -19.09
CA VAL A 14 4.77 -12.23 -18.88
C VAL A 14 4.90 -11.85 -17.39
N PRO A 15 4.22 -12.52 -16.43
CA PRO A 15 4.42 -12.24 -15.01
C PRO A 15 5.87 -12.42 -14.57
N SER A 16 6.55 -13.49 -15.04
CA SER A 16 7.95 -13.72 -14.71
C SER A 16 8.85 -12.58 -15.20
N GLN A 17 8.62 -12.05 -16.41
CA GLN A 17 9.39 -10.89 -16.89
C GLN A 17 9.05 -9.61 -16.11
N LEU A 18 7.76 -9.38 -15.80
CA LEU A 18 7.35 -8.22 -14.98
C LEU A 18 8.01 -8.23 -13.60
N MET A 19 8.05 -9.39 -12.94
CA MET A 19 8.67 -9.56 -11.61
C MET A 19 10.20 -9.39 -11.63
N ARG A 20 10.83 -9.39 -12.80
CA ARG A 20 12.28 -9.11 -12.96
C ARG A 20 12.59 -7.62 -13.14
N ILE A 21 11.57 -6.78 -13.31
CA ILE A 21 11.77 -5.34 -13.42
C ILE A 21 12.17 -4.81 -12.03
N PRO A 22 13.33 -4.13 -11.89
CA PRO A 22 13.74 -3.58 -10.62
C PRO A 22 12.74 -2.52 -10.16
N LEU A 23 12.35 -2.59 -8.89
CA LEU A 23 11.50 -1.56 -8.29
C LEU A 23 12.31 -0.26 -8.13
N PRO A 24 11.68 0.91 -8.33
CA PRO A 24 12.31 2.18 -8.01
C PRO A 24 12.66 2.22 -6.53
N ALA A 25 13.75 2.93 -6.18
CA ALA A 25 14.16 3.07 -4.79
C ALA A 25 13.00 3.64 -3.94
N PRO A 26 12.71 3.05 -2.77
CA PRO A 26 11.66 3.56 -1.91
C PRO A 26 11.98 4.98 -1.45
N ARG A 27 11.09 5.92 -1.77
CA ARG A 27 11.13 7.30 -1.29
C ARG A 27 10.34 7.39 0.00
N ARG A 28 10.76 8.25 0.93
CA ARG A 28 9.97 8.52 2.14
C ARG A 28 8.74 9.36 1.76
N PRO A 29 7.51 8.86 1.95
CA PRO A 29 6.32 9.62 1.58
C PRO A 29 6.10 10.79 2.54
N ARG A 30 5.66 11.93 2.00
CA ARG A 30 5.08 13.03 2.81
C ARG A 30 3.57 12.87 2.98
N ALA A 31 2.93 12.23 2.00
CA ALA A 31 1.52 11.85 2.01
C ALA A 31 1.42 10.34 1.81
N LEU A 32 0.78 9.64 2.74
CA LEU A 32 0.67 8.19 2.74
C LEU A 32 -0.77 7.76 2.46
N GLY A 33 -0.96 6.80 1.57
CA GLY A 33 -2.21 6.05 1.44
C GLY A 33 -2.10 4.73 2.21
N VAL A 34 -3.12 4.39 3.00
CA VAL A 34 -3.21 3.13 3.75
C VAL A 34 -4.56 2.48 3.46
N ASP A 35 -4.54 1.24 2.96
CA ASP A 35 -5.75 0.50 2.62
C ASP A 35 -5.60 -0.99 2.96
N GLY A 36 -6.72 -1.64 3.29
CA GLY A 36 -6.79 -3.08 3.52
C GLY A 36 -7.17 -3.83 2.25
N PHE A 37 -6.51 -4.95 1.97
CA PHE A 37 -6.88 -5.83 0.84
C PHE A 37 -7.00 -7.29 1.29
N ALA A 38 -7.87 -8.04 0.62
CA ALA A 38 -7.97 -9.48 0.81
C ALA A 38 -6.99 -10.19 -0.14
N LEU A 39 -6.18 -11.11 0.39
CA LEU A 39 -5.32 -11.98 -0.40
C LEU A 39 -6.12 -13.19 -0.92
N CYS A 40 -6.75 -13.93 0.01
CA CYS A 40 -7.54 -15.11 -0.28
C CYS A 40 -8.44 -15.45 0.90
N GLY A 41 -9.76 -15.55 0.68
CA GLY A 41 -10.71 -15.79 1.76
C GLY A 41 -10.58 -14.75 2.88
N ASP A 42 -10.36 -15.22 4.11
CA ASP A 42 -10.21 -14.37 5.30
C ASP A 42 -8.76 -13.91 5.57
N ILE A 43 -7.85 -14.14 4.63
CA ILE A 43 -6.46 -13.65 4.73
C ILE A 43 -6.42 -12.24 4.17
N TYR A 44 -6.08 -11.28 5.02
CA TYR A 44 -5.98 -9.86 4.67
C TYR A 44 -4.55 -9.35 4.82
N GLY A 45 -4.25 -8.29 4.07
CA GLY A 45 -3.05 -7.50 4.20
C GLY A 45 -3.35 -6.01 4.22
N ALA A 46 -2.33 -5.22 4.53
CA ALA A 46 -2.36 -3.77 4.44
C ALA A 46 -1.41 -3.31 3.33
N LEU A 47 -1.83 -2.28 2.61
CA LEU A 47 -1.10 -1.70 1.48
C LEU A 47 -0.79 -0.24 1.77
N LEU A 48 0.49 0.10 1.62
CA LEU A 48 1.01 1.45 1.83
C LEU A 48 1.51 2.02 0.50
N ALA A 49 1.07 3.24 0.19
CA ALA A 49 1.43 3.91 -1.05
C ALA A 49 1.81 5.38 -0.81
N ASP A 50 2.68 5.94 -1.65
CA ASP A 50 2.84 7.39 -1.71
C ASP A 50 1.57 7.97 -2.34
N ALA A 51 0.78 8.71 -1.57
CA ALA A 51 -0.45 9.30 -2.09
C ALA A 51 -0.18 10.40 -3.13
N ALA A 52 1.02 10.99 -3.15
CA ALA A 52 1.40 12.02 -4.10
C ALA A 52 2.00 11.45 -5.39
N THR A 53 2.85 10.42 -5.29
CA THR A 53 3.61 9.91 -6.45
C THR A 53 3.12 8.56 -6.97
N ARG A 54 2.35 7.79 -6.17
CA ARG A 54 1.79 6.46 -6.47
C ARG A 54 2.71 5.21 -6.44
N PRO A 55 4.02 5.23 -6.10
CA PRO A 55 4.72 3.99 -5.76
C PRO A 55 4.08 3.32 -4.55
N LEU A 56 3.91 2.01 -4.67
CA LEU A 56 3.61 1.10 -3.57
C LEU A 56 4.89 0.84 -2.79
N PHE A 57 4.84 1.00 -1.47
CA PHE A 57 6.00 0.79 -0.61
C PHE A 57 6.01 -0.62 -0.05
N THR A 58 4.90 -1.06 0.52
CA THR A 58 4.89 -2.32 1.27
C THR A 58 3.49 -2.90 1.35
N PRO A 59 3.25 -4.10 0.81
CA PRO A 59 2.21 -4.99 1.30
C PRO A 59 2.79 -5.83 2.46
N TRP A 60 2.09 -5.89 3.60
CA TRP A 60 2.34 -6.90 4.63
C TRP A 60 1.07 -7.66 4.96
N GLU A 61 1.22 -8.89 5.45
CA GLU A 61 0.12 -9.69 5.97
C GLU A 61 -0.40 -9.09 7.28
N GLY A 62 -1.71 -9.08 7.48
CA GLY A 62 -2.35 -8.49 8.64
C GLY A 62 -2.84 -7.06 8.41
N ARG A 63 -3.65 -6.58 9.36
CA ARG A 63 -4.24 -5.22 9.39
C ARG A 63 -4.22 -4.64 10.80
N ASP A 64 -3.28 -5.07 11.65
CA ASP A 64 -3.22 -4.61 13.03
C ASP A 64 -2.58 -3.22 13.15
N ALA A 65 -2.99 -2.50 14.20
CA ALA A 65 -2.52 -1.14 14.47
C ALA A 65 -1.03 -1.10 14.85
N GLU A 66 -0.52 -2.15 15.49
CA GLU A 66 0.84 -2.19 16.03
C GLU A 66 1.88 -2.18 14.89
N GLN A 67 1.66 -3.01 13.87
CA GLN A 67 2.54 -3.08 12.72
C GLN A 67 2.58 -1.77 11.93
N LEU A 68 1.43 -1.13 11.72
CA LEU A 68 1.36 0.18 11.07
C LEU A 68 2.05 1.26 11.89
N SER A 69 1.81 1.30 13.21
CA SER A 69 2.44 2.25 14.11
C SER A 69 3.96 2.12 14.10
N ARG A 70 4.47 0.89 14.21
CA ARG A 70 5.91 0.59 14.15
C ARG A 70 6.52 1.07 12.85
N TRP A 71 5.88 0.79 11.71
CA TRP A 71 6.36 1.25 10.41
C TRP A 71 6.41 2.78 10.32
N LEU A 72 5.39 3.48 10.83
CA LEU A 72 5.34 4.94 10.83
C LEU A 72 6.43 5.58 11.71
N CYS A 73 6.74 4.97 12.86
CA CYS A 73 7.86 5.39 13.72
C CYS A 73 9.22 5.27 13.01
N GLU A 74 9.41 4.19 12.24
CA GLU A 74 10.65 3.95 11.48
C GLU A 74 10.76 4.85 10.24
N HIS A 75 9.64 5.41 9.77
CA HIS A 75 9.54 6.22 8.54
C HIS A 75 9.04 7.65 8.85
N PRO A 76 9.81 8.46 9.59
CA PRO A 76 9.40 9.82 9.93
C PRO A 76 9.30 10.71 8.68
N GLY A 77 8.38 11.67 8.71
CA GLY A 77 8.17 12.67 7.67
C GLY A 77 6.79 12.63 7.00
N VAL A 78 5.95 11.66 7.35
CA VAL A 78 4.55 11.58 6.92
C VAL A 78 3.74 12.67 7.63
N GLY A 79 3.19 13.62 6.88
CA GLY A 79 2.36 14.70 7.42
C GLY A 79 0.86 14.55 7.13
N LEU A 80 0.52 13.73 6.13
CA LEU A 80 -0.86 13.45 5.73
C LEU A 80 -1.03 11.95 5.49
N VAL A 81 -2.10 11.38 6.01
CA VAL A 81 -2.46 9.98 5.79
C VAL A 81 -3.89 9.89 5.27
N CYS A 82 -4.04 9.42 4.04
CA CYS A 82 -5.31 9.02 3.45
C CYS A 82 -5.57 7.55 3.81
N ARG A 83 -6.68 7.23 4.47
CA ARG A 83 -6.96 5.86 4.96
C ARG A 83 -8.38 5.38 4.68
N ASP A 84 -8.51 4.07 4.51
CA ASP A 84 -9.79 3.34 4.46
C ASP A 84 -10.60 3.45 5.76
N GLY A 85 -11.79 2.87 5.83
CA GLY A 85 -12.64 2.91 7.04
C GLY A 85 -12.10 2.19 8.29
N SER A 86 -10.91 1.58 8.26
CA SER A 86 -10.41 0.71 9.32
C SER A 86 -10.09 1.47 10.62
N LEU A 87 -10.68 1.00 11.73
CA LEU A 87 -10.35 1.48 13.07
C LEU A 87 -8.91 1.13 13.47
N ALA A 88 -8.39 -0.02 13.02
CA ALA A 88 -7.02 -0.42 13.29
C ALA A 88 -6.02 0.49 12.58
N HIS A 89 -6.29 0.89 11.33
CA HIS A 89 -5.44 1.85 10.64
C HIS A 89 -5.49 3.22 11.32
N ARG A 90 -6.69 3.71 11.67
CA ARG A 90 -6.83 4.95 12.44
C ARG A 90 -5.99 4.93 13.72
N GLN A 91 -6.06 3.84 14.48
CA GLN A 91 -5.30 3.69 15.71
C GLN A 91 -3.79 3.67 15.44
N GLY A 92 -3.33 2.83 14.49
CA GLY A 92 -1.91 2.72 14.16
C GLY A 92 -1.30 4.03 13.68
N ILE A 93 -2.05 4.84 12.92
CA ILE A 93 -1.63 6.19 12.51
C ILE A 93 -1.53 7.12 13.72
N THR A 94 -2.52 7.08 14.60
CA THR A 94 -2.56 7.93 15.81
C THR A 94 -1.37 7.62 16.73
N ASP A 95 -1.00 6.35 16.85
CA ASP A 95 0.10 5.92 17.72
C ASP A 95 1.47 6.16 17.08
N GLY A 96 1.63 5.89 15.78
CA GLY A 96 2.92 5.96 15.09
C GLY A 96 3.30 7.35 14.58
N VAL A 97 2.31 8.19 14.25
CA VAL A 97 2.54 9.58 13.80
C VAL A 97 1.38 10.49 14.24
N PRO A 98 1.29 10.84 15.55
CA PRO A 98 0.17 11.62 16.09
C PRO A 98 -0.03 12.99 15.43
N VAL A 99 1.02 13.55 14.82
CA VAL A 99 1.01 14.86 14.17
C VAL A 99 0.47 14.82 12.73
N ALA A 100 0.28 13.64 12.15
CA ALA A 100 -0.22 13.54 10.77
C ALA A 100 -1.71 13.83 10.70
N VAL A 101 -2.10 14.58 9.67
CA VAL A 101 -3.51 14.80 9.35
C VAL A 101 -4.08 13.53 8.73
N GLN A 102 -5.11 12.96 9.35
CA GLN A 102 -5.84 11.81 8.82
C GLN A 102 -7.03 12.25 7.97
N VAL A 103 -7.10 11.75 6.74
CA VAL A 103 -8.20 12.00 5.80
C VAL A 103 -8.81 10.65 5.44
N SER A 104 -10.14 10.53 5.51
CA SER A 104 -10.82 9.34 4.98
C SER A 104 -10.71 9.34 3.46
N ASP A 105 -10.34 8.22 2.84
CA ASP A 105 -10.44 8.14 1.39
C ASP A 105 -11.90 8.26 0.92
N ARG A 106 -12.10 8.63 -0.35
CA ARG A 106 -13.43 8.88 -0.92
C ARG A 106 -14.19 7.61 -1.30
N PHE A 107 -13.51 6.47 -1.40
CA PHE A 107 -14.11 5.22 -1.88
C PHE A 107 -14.80 4.46 -0.74
N HIS A 108 -14.37 4.73 0.49
CA HIS A 108 -14.93 4.19 1.72
C HIS A 108 -15.81 5.21 2.48
N GLN A 109 -16.12 6.35 1.87
CA GLN A 109 -17.12 7.29 2.37
C GLN A 109 -18.50 6.87 1.87
N GLY A 110 -19.31 6.32 2.79
CA GLY A 110 -20.74 6.09 2.59
C GLY A 110 -21.56 7.36 2.78
#